data_AF-A0A4Y2UAI0-F1
#
_entry.id   AF-A0A4Y2UAI0-F1
#
_cell.length_a   1.000
_cell.length_b   1.000
_cell.length_c   1.000
_cell.angle_alpha   90.00
_cell.angle_beta   90.00
_cell.angle_gamma   90.00
#
_symmetry.space_group_name_H-M   'P 1'
#
loop_
_entity.id
_entity.type
_entity.pdbx_description
1 polymer ?
#
loop_
_entity_poly.entity_id
_entity_poly.type
_entity_poly.pdbx_seq_one_letter_code
_entity_poly.pdbx_strand_id
1 'polypeptide(L)'
;MNAVKVVFLPPNTTSKLQPPDQRIIKSFKVFYRKESVKKVVDSIDKKQKMKPFNMLDSIRMADRAWMNVTQKKIKNCFEKAGFSSVESESDEEQELHTETHQCEEWENVSKILNLSKTTTFEKFTEFDSDFQVCGLMMRSFLKQFLPLRMMRRGGCSSRHQHYCGSG
;
A
#
# COMPACT_ATOMS: atom_id res chain seq x y z
N MET A 1 -21.38 -16.27 -19.15
CA MET A 1 -20.85 -14.91 -18.89
C MET A 1 -19.41 -15.05 -18.45
N ASN A 2 -18.45 -14.52 -19.20
CA ASN A 2 -17.05 -14.37 -18.78
C ASN A 2 -16.41 -13.28 -19.66
N ALA A 3 -16.64 -12.02 -19.30
CA ALA A 3 -15.95 -10.89 -19.91
C ALA A 3 -14.90 -10.35 -18.92
N VAL A 4 -13.96 -11.19 -18.49
CA VAL A 4 -12.83 -10.78 -17.65
C VAL A 4 -11.59 -10.71 -18.53
N LYS A 5 -11.05 -9.50 -18.71
CA LYS A 5 -9.80 -9.27 -19.43
C LYS A 5 -8.64 -9.18 -18.43
N VAL A 6 -7.72 -10.13 -18.52
CA VAL A 6 -6.48 -10.11 -17.73
C VAL A 6 -5.43 -9.28 -18.46
N VAL A 7 -4.77 -8.36 -17.75
CA VAL A 7 -3.70 -7.51 -18.30
C VAL A 7 -2.45 -7.68 -17.44
N PHE A 8 -1.31 -7.90 -18.08
CA PHE A 8 -0.01 -8.00 -17.41
C PHE A 8 0.65 -6.63 -17.31
N LEU A 9 1.12 -6.28 -16.12
CA LEU A 9 1.87 -5.06 -15.88
C LEU A 9 3.35 -5.24 -16.29
N PRO A 10 4.04 -4.16 -16.73
CA PRO A 10 5.48 -4.23 -17.01
C PRO A 10 6.28 -4.67 -15.78
N PRO A 11 7.43 -5.33 -15.95
CA PRO A 11 8.25 -5.78 -14.83
C PRO A 11 8.68 -4.60 -13.94
N ASN A 12 8.74 -4.82 -12.61
CA ASN A 12 9.13 -3.83 -11.60
C ASN A 12 8.23 -2.59 -11.46
N THR A 13 6.99 -2.65 -11.95
CA THR A 13 6.04 -1.52 -11.82
C THR A 13 4.99 -1.71 -10.73
N THR A 14 5.06 -2.82 -9.97
CA THR A 14 4.04 -3.23 -8.98
C THR A 14 3.67 -2.09 -8.04
N SER A 15 4.65 -1.45 -7.40
CA SER A 15 4.39 -0.37 -6.43
C SER A 15 3.75 0.89 -7.02
N LYS A 16 3.88 1.11 -8.33
CA LYS A 16 3.35 2.28 -9.03
C LYS A 16 2.00 2.00 -9.69
N LEU A 17 1.81 0.81 -10.23
CA LEU A 17 0.64 0.49 -11.06
C LEU A 17 -0.38 -0.40 -10.34
N GLN A 18 -0.07 -0.98 -9.18
CA GLN A 18 -1.05 -1.77 -8.43
C GLN A 18 -1.78 -0.89 -7.40
N PRO A 19 -3.10 -0.74 -7.50
CA PRO A 19 -3.90 0.00 -6.52
C PRO A 19 -3.68 -0.45 -5.05
N PRO A 20 -3.51 -1.76 -4.75
CA PRO A 20 -3.15 -2.21 -3.41
C PRO A 20 -1.90 -1.52 -2.82
N ASP A 21 -0.86 -1.40 -3.63
CA ASP A 21 0.42 -0.76 -3.25
C ASP A 21 0.32 0.77 -3.21
N GLN A 22 -0.71 1.36 -3.84
CA GLN A 22 -0.97 2.80 -3.87
C GLN A 22 -1.65 3.37 -2.61
N ARG A 23 -1.63 2.60 -1.50
CA ARG A 23 -1.99 2.93 -0.10
C ARG A 23 -3.08 2.07 0.51
N ILE A 24 -3.83 1.27 -0.26
CA ILE A 24 -4.87 0.39 0.31
C ILE A 24 -4.27 -0.53 1.39
N ILE A 25 -3.11 -1.16 1.11
CA ILE A 25 -2.41 -2.00 2.09
C ILE A 25 -1.99 -1.19 3.32
N LYS A 26 -1.45 0.03 3.12
CA LYS A 26 -1.03 0.90 4.23
C LYS A 26 -2.22 1.28 5.12
N SER A 27 -3.33 1.72 4.54
CA SER A 27 -4.55 2.06 5.27
C SER A 27 -5.09 0.86 6.04
N PHE A 28 -5.13 -0.32 5.40
CA PHE A 28 -5.54 -1.56 6.07
C PHE A 28 -4.65 -1.90 7.28
N LYS A 29 -3.32 -1.82 7.13
CA LYS A 29 -2.38 -2.06 8.23
C LYS A 29 -2.62 -1.11 9.39
N VAL A 30 -2.81 0.18 9.12
CA VAL A 30 -3.14 1.18 10.15
C VAL A 30 -4.38 0.77 10.93
N PHE A 31 -5.48 0.44 10.24
CA PHE A 31 -6.73 0.06 10.92
C PHE A 31 -6.61 -1.25 11.68
N TYR A 32 -5.93 -2.26 11.13
CA TYR A 32 -5.67 -3.52 11.82
C TYR A 32 -4.86 -3.32 13.11
N ARG A 33 -3.86 -2.43 13.09
CA ARG A 33 -3.03 -2.09 14.24
C ARG A 33 -3.83 -1.30 15.28
N LYS A 34 -4.72 -0.39 14.86
CA LYS A 34 -5.68 0.26 15.78
C LYS A 34 -6.56 -0.75 16.51
N GLU A 35 -7.11 -1.73 15.80
CA GLU A 35 -7.90 -2.81 16.42
C GLU A 35 -7.08 -3.67 17.41
N SER A 36 -5.77 -3.81 17.17
CA SER A 36 -4.87 -4.49 18.11
C SER A 36 -4.72 -3.69 19.40
N VAL A 37 -4.52 -2.37 19.28
CA VAL A 37 -4.39 -1.44 20.41
C VAL A 37 -5.67 -1.41 21.24
N LYS A 38 -6.85 -1.31 20.61
CA LYS A 38 -8.14 -1.35 21.30
C LYS A 38 -8.31 -2.57 22.19
N LYS A 39 -7.98 -3.76 21.68
CA LYS A 39 -8.09 -5.01 22.47
C LYS A 39 -7.18 -5.01 23.70
N VAL A 40 -6.00 -4.39 23.58
CA VAL A 40 -5.08 -4.21 24.71
C VAL A 40 -5.68 -3.24 25.73
N VAL A 41 -6.18 -2.08 25.29
CA VAL A 41 -6.85 -1.09 26.15
C VAL A 41 -8.04 -1.71 26.87
N ASP A 42 -8.93 -2.40 26.16
CA ASP A 42 -10.10 -3.08 26.73
C ASP A 42 -9.72 -4.07 27.86
N SER A 43 -8.59 -4.75 27.71
CA SER A 43 -8.11 -5.69 28.73
C SER A 43 -7.61 -4.97 29.97
N ILE A 44 -6.93 -3.83 29.77
CA ILE A 44 -6.41 -2.99 30.85
C ILE A 44 -7.56 -2.32 31.62
N ASP A 45 -8.54 -1.74 30.92
CA ASP A 45 -9.69 -1.08 31.54
C ASP A 45 -10.51 -2.05 32.39
N LYS A 46 -10.65 -3.30 31.93
CA LYS A 46 -11.31 -4.38 32.67
C LYS A 46 -10.46 -4.96 33.81
N LYS A 47 -9.22 -4.48 33.99
CA LYS A 47 -8.22 -5.01 34.94
C LYS A 47 -8.01 -6.53 34.79
N GLN A 48 -8.15 -7.05 33.57
CA GLN A 48 -8.01 -8.46 33.27
C GLN A 48 -6.63 -8.74 32.70
N LYS A 49 -6.12 -9.95 32.97
CA LYS A 49 -4.90 -10.42 32.29
C LYS A 49 -5.19 -10.52 30.79
N MET A 50 -4.34 -9.88 29.99
CA MET A 50 -4.44 -9.89 28.53
C MET A 50 -4.42 -11.34 28.02
N LYS A 51 -5.46 -11.73 27.28
CA LYS A 51 -5.50 -13.02 26.61
C LYS A 51 -4.62 -12.97 25.35
N PRO A 52 -3.89 -14.06 25.02
CA PRO A 52 -3.18 -14.16 23.75
C PRO A 52 -4.12 -13.93 22.57
N PHE A 53 -3.65 -13.25 21.53
CA PHE A 53 -4.38 -13.15 20.27
C PHE A 53 -4.50 -14.53 19.64
N ASN A 54 -5.73 -14.96 19.37
CA ASN A 54 -5.99 -16.19 18.61
C ASN A 54 -6.36 -15.86 17.15
N MET A 55 -6.44 -16.90 16.31
CA MET A 55 -6.75 -16.74 14.89
C MET A 55 -8.12 -16.10 14.63
N LEU A 56 -9.13 -16.41 15.45
CA LEU A 56 -10.47 -15.81 15.33
C LEU A 56 -10.43 -14.30 15.61
N ASP A 57 -9.64 -13.87 16.58
CA ASP A 57 -9.41 -12.45 16.86
C ASP A 57 -8.77 -11.76 15.66
N SER A 58 -7.73 -12.36 15.07
CA SER A 58 -7.05 -11.83 13.88
C SER A 58 -8.01 -11.67 12.69
N ILE A 59 -8.86 -12.66 12.42
CA ILE A 59 -9.86 -12.59 11.34
C ILE A 59 -10.87 -11.46 11.59
N ARG A 60 -11.39 -11.36 12.83
CA ARG A 60 -12.34 -10.30 13.20
C ARG A 60 -11.72 -8.91 13.13
N MET A 61 -10.45 -8.77 13.49
CA MET A 61 -9.71 -7.53 13.37
C MET A 61 -9.47 -7.16 11.90
N ALA A 62 -9.17 -8.13 11.04
CA ALA A 62 -9.04 -7.92 9.60
C ALA A 62 -10.36 -7.45 8.98
N ASP A 63 -11.48 -8.08 9.34
CA ASP A 63 -12.81 -7.68 8.89
C ASP A 63 -13.12 -6.22 9.29
N ARG A 64 -12.96 -5.88 10.57
CA ARG A 64 -13.16 -4.50 11.05
C ARG A 64 -12.20 -3.51 10.41
N ALA A 65 -10.94 -3.90 10.18
CA ALA A 65 -9.97 -3.05 9.51
C ALA A 65 -10.38 -2.75 8.06
N TRP A 66 -10.87 -3.77 7.34
CA TRP A 66 -11.34 -3.63 5.96
C TRP A 66 -12.58 -2.73 5.86
N MET A 67 -13.55 -2.87 6.79
CA MET A 67 -14.73 -2.00 6.83
C MET A 67 -14.39 -0.51 7.05
N ASN A 68 -13.21 -0.20 7.62
CA ASN A 68 -12.75 1.18 7.79
C ASN A 68 -11.99 1.73 6.57
N VAL A 69 -11.66 0.90 5.58
CA VAL A 69 -11.09 1.36 4.30
C VAL A 69 -12.22 1.91 3.43
N THR A 70 -12.29 3.24 3.32
CA THR A 70 -13.41 3.91 2.63
C THR A 70 -13.34 3.76 1.11
N GLN A 71 -14.49 3.79 0.45
CA GLN A 71 -14.59 3.78 -1.02
C GLN A 71 -13.83 4.96 -1.65
N LYS A 72 -13.88 6.15 -1.04
CA LYS A 72 -13.08 7.33 -1.46
C LYS A 72 -11.59 7.02 -1.49
N LYS A 73 -11.05 6.35 -0.47
CA LYS A 73 -9.64 5.93 -0.44
C LYS A 73 -9.31 4.94 -1.56
N ILE A 74 -10.19 3.96 -1.78
CA ILE A 74 -10.02 2.98 -2.86
C ILE A 74 -10.00 3.70 -4.21
N LYS A 75 -11.00 4.55 -4.50
CA LYS A 75 -11.08 5.35 -5.74
C LYS A 75 -9.77 6.12 -5.98
N ASN A 76 -9.31 6.89 -4.99
CA ASN A 76 -8.08 7.66 -5.09
C ASN A 76 -6.83 6.79 -5.35
N CYS A 77 -6.78 5.56 -4.81
CA CYS A 77 -5.67 4.63 -5.08
C CYS A 77 -5.69 4.10 -6.51
N PHE A 78 -6.89 3.82 -7.05
CA PHE A 78 -7.06 3.41 -8.44
C PHE A 78 -6.70 4.55 -9.41
N GLU A 79 -7.14 5.77 -9.13
CA GLU A 79 -6.77 6.96 -9.91
C GLU A 79 -5.24 7.17 -9.93
N LYS A 80 -4.58 7.07 -8.77
CA LYS A 80 -3.11 7.15 -8.67
C LYS A 80 -2.37 6.04 -9.41
N ALA A 81 -2.99 4.86 -9.53
CA ALA A 81 -2.48 3.76 -10.33
C ALA A 81 -2.75 3.92 -11.83
N GLY A 82 -3.40 5.01 -12.26
CA GLY A 82 -3.70 5.32 -13.66
C GLY A 82 -5.07 4.81 -14.14
N PHE A 83 -5.94 4.36 -13.23
CA PHE A 83 -7.28 3.86 -13.53
C PHE A 83 -8.35 4.94 -13.27
N SER A 84 -8.19 6.13 -13.83
CA SER A 84 -9.20 7.19 -13.73
C SER A 84 -10.36 6.91 -14.69
N SER A 85 -11.60 7.08 -14.21
CA SER A 85 -12.79 7.15 -15.07
C SER A 85 -12.95 8.58 -15.57
N VAL A 86 -13.22 8.77 -16.86
CA VAL A 86 -13.43 10.09 -17.47
C VAL A 86 -14.82 10.59 -17.10
N GLU A 87 -15.04 10.93 -15.83
CA GLU A 87 -16.19 11.71 -15.37
C GLU A 87 -15.65 12.70 -14.33
N SER A 88 -15.38 13.89 -14.84
CA SER A 88 -14.85 15.04 -14.12
C SER A 88 -15.89 15.64 -13.19
N GLU A 89 -15.69 15.51 -11.90
CA GLU A 89 -16.06 16.54 -10.94
C GLU A 89 -14.82 16.85 -10.11
N SER A 90 -14.33 18.08 -10.27
CA SER A 90 -13.15 18.61 -9.62
C SER A 90 -13.48 18.93 -8.17
N ASP A 91 -13.30 17.96 -7.29
CA ASP A 91 -13.11 18.25 -5.86
C ASP A 91 -11.61 18.39 -5.62
N GLU A 92 -11.11 19.61 -5.79
CA GLU A 92 -9.83 20.01 -5.23
C GLU A 92 -9.91 19.97 -3.70
N GLU A 93 -9.64 18.82 -3.11
CA GLU A 93 -9.35 18.73 -1.69
C GLU A 93 -8.09 17.90 -1.46
N GLN A 94 -7.02 18.61 -1.12
CA GLN A 94 -5.87 18.05 -0.44
C GLN A 94 -6.34 17.33 0.82
N GLU A 95 -6.02 16.05 0.96
CA GLU A 95 -5.74 15.51 2.30
C GLU A 95 -4.73 14.37 2.24
N LEU A 96 -3.48 14.83 2.11
CA LEU A 96 -2.35 14.24 2.80
C LEU A 96 -2.60 14.44 4.32
N HIS A 97 -2.49 13.36 5.11
CA HIS A 97 -2.34 13.34 6.60
C HIS A 97 -3.51 13.07 7.58
N THR A 98 -4.71 12.63 7.21
CA THR A 98 -5.68 12.19 8.27
C THR A 98 -5.51 10.74 8.77
N GLU A 99 -4.55 9.97 8.24
CA GLU A 99 -4.27 8.60 8.74
C GLU A 99 -3.38 8.58 10.00
N THR A 100 -2.64 9.67 10.24
CA THR A 100 -1.80 9.87 11.44
C THR A 100 -2.52 10.75 12.48
N HIS A 101 -3.86 10.74 12.53
CA HIS A 101 -4.47 11.01 13.83
C HIS A 101 -4.00 9.85 14.72
N GLN A 102 -2.98 10.15 15.53
CA GLN A 102 -2.41 9.24 16.52
C GLN A 102 -3.56 8.47 17.12
N CYS A 103 -3.46 7.14 17.14
CA CYS A 103 -4.41 6.34 17.89
C CYS A 103 -4.36 6.89 19.32
N GLU A 104 -5.37 7.64 19.76
CA GLU A 104 -5.34 8.32 21.08
C GLU A 104 -5.11 7.28 22.19
N GLU A 105 -5.66 6.10 21.97
CA GLU A 105 -5.46 4.87 22.74
C GLU A 105 -3.99 4.40 22.78
N TRP A 106 -3.18 4.68 21.76
CA TRP A 106 -1.76 4.31 21.72
C TRP A 106 -0.94 4.97 22.81
N GLU A 107 -1.21 6.24 23.14
CA GLU A 107 -0.50 6.93 24.21
C GLU A 107 -0.78 6.33 25.58
N ASN A 108 -1.97 5.76 25.78
CA ASN A 108 -2.31 5.03 27.00
C ASN A 108 -1.56 3.68 27.02
N VAL A 109 -1.58 2.94 25.92
CA VAL A 109 -0.88 1.66 25.81
C VAL A 109 0.64 1.82 25.94
N SER A 110 1.24 2.84 25.33
CA SER A 110 2.68 3.09 25.38
C SER A 110 3.16 3.33 26.82
N LYS A 111 2.41 4.12 27.59
CA LYS A 111 2.67 4.39 29.00
C LYS A 111 2.52 3.13 29.85
N ILE A 112 1.47 2.36 29.64
CA ILE A 112 1.17 1.16 30.44
C ILE A 112 2.20 0.05 30.19
N LEU A 113 2.63 -0.12 28.93
CA LEU A 113 3.63 -1.12 28.55
C LEU A 113 5.08 -0.63 28.78
N ASN A 114 5.28 0.56 29.34
CA ASN A 114 6.59 1.19 29.51
C ASN A 114 7.43 1.20 28.22
N LEU A 115 6.78 1.44 27.08
CA LEU A 115 7.46 1.50 25.79
C LEU A 115 8.35 2.75 25.75
N SER A 116 9.53 2.65 25.13
CA SER A 116 10.43 3.79 24.99
C SER A 116 9.73 4.95 24.25
N LYS A 117 10.02 6.19 24.65
CA LYS A 117 9.48 7.41 23.99
C LYS A 117 9.70 7.46 22.47
N THR A 118 10.60 6.64 21.95
CA THR A 118 10.94 6.54 20.54
C THR A 118 9.97 5.70 19.72
N THR A 119 9.08 4.92 20.34
CA THR A 119 8.16 4.01 19.65
C THR A 119 6.82 4.69 19.37
N THR A 120 6.71 5.28 18.18
CA THR A 120 5.47 5.92 17.70
C THR A 120 4.51 4.88 17.13
N PHE A 121 3.21 5.22 17.05
CA PHE A 121 2.21 4.37 16.40
C PHE A 121 2.54 4.08 14.93
N GLU A 122 3.16 5.03 14.23
CA GLU A 122 3.65 4.83 12.86
C GLU A 122 4.71 3.73 12.79
N LYS A 123 5.72 3.77 13.68
CA LYS A 123 6.73 2.71 13.77
C LYS A 123 6.13 1.35 14.11
N PHE A 124 5.12 1.33 14.99
CA PHE A 124 4.37 0.10 15.28
C PHE A 124 3.62 -0.43 14.06
N THR A 125 3.04 0.46 13.25
CA THR A 125 2.33 0.09 12.03
C THR A 125 3.27 -0.43 10.95
N GLU A 126 4.47 0.15 10.86
CA GLU A 126 5.45 -0.19 9.83
C GLU A 126 6.42 -1.30 10.28
N PHE A 127 6.26 -1.86 11.49
CA PHE A 127 7.15 -2.88 12.06
C PHE A 127 7.35 -4.12 11.17
N ASP A 128 6.31 -4.55 10.44
CA ASP A 128 6.36 -5.71 9.54
C ASP A 128 6.71 -5.34 8.08
N SER A 129 7.11 -4.11 7.80
CA SER A 129 7.40 -3.67 6.42
C SER A 129 8.63 -4.36 5.82
N ASP A 130 9.57 -4.77 6.66
CA ASP A 130 10.83 -5.42 6.23
C ASP A 130 10.74 -6.96 6.20
N PHE A 131 9.60 -7.54 6.60
CA PHE A 131 9.43 -8.99 6.52
C PHE A 131 9.40 -9.45 5.06
N GLN A 132 10.26 -10.40 4.69
CA GLN A 132 10.22 -11.00 3.37
C GLN A 132 8.95 -11.83 3.21
N VAL A 133 7.99 -11.31 2.43
CA VAL A 133 6.78 -12.03 2.06
C VAL A 133 7.08 -12.93 0.85
N CYS A 134 6.43 -14.11 0.74
CA CYS A 134 6.63 -15.07 -0.35
C CYS A 134 6.58 -14.47 -1.77
N GLY A 135 5.91 -13.32 -1.97
CA GLY A 135 5.93 -12.58 -3.23
C GLY A 135 7.31 -12.07 -3.66
N LEU A 136 8.20 -11.71 -2.72
CA LEU A 136 9.59 -11.32 -3.02
C LEU A 136 10.43 -12.53 -3.46
N MET A 137 10.12 -13.72 -2.93
CA MET A 137 10.74 -14.98 -3.32
C MET A 137 10.29 -15.45 -4.71
N MET A 138 9.05 -15.12 -5.12
CA MET A 138 8.60 -15.33 -6.51
C MET A 138 9.21 -14.34 -7.50
N ARG A 139 9.57 -13.11 -7.08
CA ARG A 139 10.26 -12.14 -7.95
C ARG A 139 11.66 -12.60 -8.35
N SER A 140 12.39 -13.27 -7.47
CA SER A 140 13.69 -13.88 -7.80
C SER A 140 13.52 -15.10 -8.72
N PHE A 141 12.48 -15.92 -8.52
CA PHE A 141 12.14 -17.02 -9.43
C PHE A 141 11.77 -16.53 -10.84
N LEU A 142 10.93 -15.50 -10.99
CA LEU A 142 10.52 -14.98 -12.31
C LEU A 142 11.68 -14.33 -13.08
N LYS A 143 12.71 -13.81 -12.40
CA LYS A 143 13.95 -13.33 -13.07
C LYS A 143 14.72 -14.47 -13.75
N GLN A 144 14.56 -15.71 -13.29
CA GLN A 144 15.26 -16.87 -13.86
C GLN A 144 14.56 -17.43 -15.11
N PHE A 145 13.28 -17.08 -15.34
CA PHE A 145 12.47 -17.60 -16.45
C PHE A 145 12.07 -16.54 -17.51
N LEU A 146 12.49 -15.28 -17.35
CA LEU A 146 12.38 -14.27 -18.42
C LEU A 146 13.60 -14.39 -19.36
N PRO A 147 13.45 -14.81 -20.62
CA PRO A 147 14.55 -14.73 -21.57
C PRO A 147 14.86 -13.25 -21.81
N LEU A 148 16.12 -12.85 -21.58
CA LEU A 148 16.65 -11.56 -21.99
C LEU A 148 16.55 -11.43 -23.52
N ARG A 149 15.40 -10.97 -24.03
CA ARG A 149 15.32 -10.44 -25.39
C ARG A 149 15.96 -9.06 -25.41
N MET A 150 17.25 -9.04 -25.72
CA MET A 150 17.98 -7.87 -26.21
C MET A 150 17.20 -7.23 -27.36
N MET A 151 16.59 -6.06 -27.15
CA MET A 151 16.16 -5.20 -28.26
C MET A 151 17.40 -4.52 -28.82
N ARG A 152 17.72 -4.87 -30.07
CA ARG A 152 18.73 -4.21 -30.90
C ARG A 152 18.47 -2.70 -30.93
N ARG A 153 19.51 -1.90 -30.68
CA ARG A 153 19.52 -0.46 -30.91
C ARG A 153 19.27 -0.19 -32.41
N GLY A 154 18.08 0.29 -32.74
CA GLY A 154 17.83 1.02 -33.98
C GLY A 154 18.26 2.47 -33.75
N GLY A 155 19.43 2.83 -34.26
CA GLY A 155 19.88 4.22 -34.29
C GLY A 155 19.18 4.96 -35.43
N CYS A 156 18.42 6.00 -35.10
CA CYS A 156 18.10 7.08 -36.03
C CYS A 156 18.82 8.34 -35.54
N SER A 157 20.01 8.56 -36.08
CA SER A 157 20.74 9.82 -35.99
C SER A 157 20.22 10.73 -37.11
N SER A 158 19.41 11.74 -36.75
CA SER A 158 19.08 12.83 -37.67
C SER A 158 20.01 14.00 -37.39
N ARG A 159 21.05 14.12 -38.22
CA ARG A 159 21.80 15.37 -38.43
C ARG A 159 22.53 15.27 -39.77
N HIS A 160 22.08 16.00 -40.80
CA HIS A 160 22.90 16.96 -41.55
C HIS A 160 22.10 17.69 -42.66
N GLN A 161 22.06 19.01 -42.48
CA GLN A 161 22.20 20.15 -43.40
C GLN A 161 22.30 19.96 -44.94
N HIS A 162 21.62 20.91 -45.61
CA HIS A 162 21.94 21.68 -46.84
C HIS A 162 22.11 20.97 -48.19
N TYR A 163 21.39 21.46 -49.22
CA TYR A 163 21.96 22.12 -50.41
C TYR A 163 20.88 22.90 -51.20
N CYS A 164 21.21 24.15 -51.57
CA CYS A 164 20.53 24.95 -52.60
C CYS A 164 20.84 24.43 -54.01
N GLY A 165 19.97 24.72 -54.99
CA GLY A 165 20.31 24.63 -56.41
C GLY A 165 19.12 24.91 -57.33
N SER A 166 19.16 26.08 -57.99
CA SER A 166 18.21 26.59 -58.98
C SER A 166 18.05 25.69 -60.22
N GLY A 167 16.87 25.78 -60.83
CA GLY A 167 16.54 25.32 -62.18
C GLY A 167 15.15 25.82 -62.56
#